data_AF-A0A240ECH3-F1
#
_entry.id   AF-A0A240ECH3-F1
#
_cell.length_a   1.000
_cell.length_b   1.000
_cell.length_c   1.000
_cell.angle_alpha   90.00
_cell.angle_beta   90.00
_cell.angle_gamma   90.00
#
_symmetry.space_group_name_H-M   'P 1'
#
loop_
_entity.id
_entity.type
_entity.pdbx_description
1 polymer ?
#
loop_
_entity_poly.entity_id
_entity_poly.type
_entity_poly.pdbx_seq_one_letter_code
_entity_poly.pdbx_strand_id
1 'polypeptide(L)'
;MDQWLYILAGRLFNDVMPAQFCKIFQHNKEDLNPNTPIHTKIFLDQNYHLESKIHITEEKRLPNDWTSLFPTWDSAINFLVEQNFAWSEWVDQANHFSQGEIHMPIDAKNIQPAKIQTLIPPTLLKQWNISEDQQPLAFIISKLDFNVLAEKPL
;
A
#
# COMPACT_ATOMS: atom_id res chain seq x y z
N MET A 1 -12.33 21.72 -4.75
CA MET A 1 -10.85 21.79 -4.77
C MET A 1 -10.45 20.35 -4.59
N ASP A 2 -10.33 19.67 -5.71
CA ASP A 2 -10.44 18.21 -5.76
C ASP A 2 -9.06 17.65 -5.46
N GLN A 3 -8.75 17.46 -4.19
CA GLN A 3 -7.58 16.70 -3.77
C GLN A 3 -7.87 15.23 -4.06
N TRP A 4 -7.48 14.81 -5.26
CA TRP A 4 -7.46 13.40 -5.65
C TRP A 4 -6.30 12.71 -4.93
N LEU A 5 -6.40 12.59 -3.60
CA LEU A 5 -5.65 11.60 -2.85
C LEU A 5 -6.21 10.24 -3.26
N TYR A 6 -5.73 9.75 -4.40
CA TYR A 6 -5.85 8.36 -4.76
C TYR A 6 -5.03 7.60 -3.74
N ILE A 7 -5.71 7.18 -2.69
CA ILE A 7 -5.30 5.98 -2.02
C ILE A 7 -5.44 4.93 -3.13
N LEU A 8 -4.32 4.45 -3.64
CA LEU A 8 -4.24 3.11 -4.21
C LEU A 8 -4.57 2.14 -3.07
N ALA A 9 -5.82 2.18 -2.61
CA ALA A 9 -6.41 1.36 -1.56
C ALA A 9 -6.82 0.02 -2.16
N GLY A 10 -6.89 -0.05 -3.49
CA GLY A 10 -6.68 -1.29 -4.21
C GLY A 10 -5.24 -1.70 -3.94
N ARG A 11 -5.08 -2.67 -3.05
CA ARG A 11 -3.85 -3.44 -2.87
C ARG A 11 -3.40 -3.97 -4.23
N LEU A 12 -2.62 -3.16 -4.96
CA LEU A 12 -1.80 -3.67 -6.05
C LEU A 12 -0.93 -4.75 -5.40
N PHE A 13 -1.00 -5.96 -5.93
CA PHE A 13 -0.30 -7.14 -5.40
C PHE A 13 -0.89 -7.73 -4.10
N ASN A 14 -2.21 -7.70 -3.92
CA ASN A 14 -2.84 -8.54 -2.89
C ASN A 14 -2.57 -10.03 -3.19
N ASP A 15 -2.44 -10.88 -2.17
CA ASP A 15 -2.34 -12.34 -2.27
C ASP A 15 -3.59 -13.00 -2.87
N VAL A 16 -4.64 -12.23 -3.13
CA VAL A 16 -5.83 -12.64 -3.90
C VAL A 16 -5.55 -12.59 -5.42
N MET A 17 -4.55 -11.82 -5.86
CA MET A 17 -3.98 -12.02 -7.19
C MET A 17 -3.02 -13.20 -7.10
N PRO A 18 -3.07 -14.16 -8.04
CA PRO A 18 -2.11 -15.23 -8.04
C PRO A 18 -0.71 -14.62 -8.22
N ALA A 19 0.23 -15.00 -7.35
CA ALA A 19 1.61 -14.49 -7.24
C ALA A 19 2.46 -14.54 -8.53
N GLN A 20 1.89 -14.99 -9.64
CA GLN A 20 2.47 -15.20 -10.96
C GLN A 20 2.63 -13.92 -11.80
N PHE A 21 2.08 -12.76 -11.37
CA PHE A 21 2.14 -11.53 -12.18
C PHE A 21 3.23 -10.52 -11.76
N CYS A 22 3.83 -10.62 -10.57
CA CYS A 22 4.93 -9.74 -10.19
C CYS A 22 6.27 -10.42 -10.44
N LYS A 23 6.90 -10.18 -11.61
CA LYS A 23 8.16 -10.82 -12.00
C LYS A 23 9.30 -10.55 -11.00
N ILE A 24 9.27 -9.43 -10.26
CA ILE A 24 10.26 -9.10 -9.23
C ILE A 24 9.54 -8.34 -8.08
N PHE A 25 9.16 -9.06 -7.04
CA PHE A 25 8.94 -8.49 -5.71
C PHE A 25 10.12 -8.90 -4.84
N GLN A 26 10.94 -7.94 -4.43
CA GLN A 26 12.08 -8.18 -3.53
C GLN A 26 11.86 -7.41 -2.24
N HIS A 27 11.70 -8.17 -1.15
CA HIS A 27 11.66 -7.68 0.21
C HIS A 27 12.72 -8.45 1.01
N ASN A 28 13.73 -7.76 1.54
CA ASN A 28 14.81 -8.43 2.28
C ASN A 28 14.38 -8.63 3.73
N LYS A 29 14.45 -9.88 4.20
CA LYS A 29 14.00 -10.26 5.55
C LYS A 29 14.84 -9.63 6.69
N GLU A 30 16.01 -9.07 6.39
CA GLU A 30 16.85 -8.34 7.36
C GLU A 30 16.29 -6.94 7.71
N ASP A 31 15.25 -6.48 7.00
CA ASP A 31 14.63 -5.16 7.09
C ASP A 31 13.71 -4.97 8.33
N LEU A 32 13.60 -5.96 9.22
CA LEU A 32 12.81 -5.87 10.46
C LEU A 32 13.61 -5.36 11.66
N ASN A 33 14.91 -5.07 11.50
CA ASN A 33 15.66 -4.31 12.48
C ASN A 33 15.26 -2.83 12.34
N PRO A 34 14.82 -2.14 13.42
CA PRO A 34 14.44 -0.72 13.36
C PRO A 34 15.51 0.20 12.78
N ASN A 35 16.78 -0.20 12.84
CA ASN A 35 17.92 0.56 12.33
C ASN A 35 18.31 0.22 10.87
N THR A 36 17.66 -0.78 10.27
CA THR A 36 17.90 -1.16 8.88
C THR A 36 16.86 -0.48 8.00
N PRO A 37 17.28 0.24 6.93
CA PRO A 37 16.33 0.81 5.98
C PRO A 37 15.62 -0.32 5.23
N ILE A 38 14.30 -0.21 5.09
CA ILE A 38 13.50 -1.15 4.32
C ILE A 38 13.53 -0.73 2.86
N HIS A 39 13.95 -1.65 1.99
CA HIS A 39 13.98 -1.43 0.56
C HIS A 39 12.79 -2.13 -0.09
N THR A 40 12.07 -1.42 -0.94
CA THR A 40 10.96 -1.99 -1.73
C THR A 40 11.21 -1.66 -3.19
N LYS A 41 11.16 -2.70 -4.02
CA LYS A 41 11.21 -2.58 -5.47
C LYS A 41 10.12 -3.43 -6.08
N ILE A 42 9.29 -2.79 -6.88
CA ILE A 42 8.20 -3.39 -7.63
C ILE A 42 8.39 -2.96 -9.09
N PHE A 43 8.44 -3.93 -9.99
CA PHE A 43 8.50 -3.66 -11.41
C PHE A 43 7.58 -4.62 -12.17
N LEU A 44 6.49 -4.08 -12.70
CA LEU A 44 5.61 -4.78 -13.64
C LEU A 44 5.87 -4.31 -15.07
N ASP A 45 5.80 -2.99 -15.30
CA ASP A 45 6.15 -2.32 -16.55
C ASP A 45 6.58 -0.85 -16.29
N GLN A 46 6.69 -0.03 -17.34
CA GLN A 46 7.09 1.39 -17.23
C GLN A 46 6.08 2.27 -16.46
N ASN A 47 4.80 1.92 -16.47
CA ASN A 47 3.75 2.63 -15.74
C ASN A 47 3.67 2.20 -14.27
N TYR A 48 3.98 0.93 -13.99
CA TYR A 48 3.88 0.28 -12.69
C TYR A 48 5.27 -0.08 -12.12
N HIS A 49 6.16 0.90 -12.04
CA HIS A 49 7.47 0.80 -11.40
C HIS A 49 7.52 1.64 -10.12
N LEU A 50 7.77 1.00 -8.99
CA LEU A 50 7.95 1.66 -7.69
C LEU A 50 9.30 1.23 -7.11
N GLU A 51 10.11 2.20 -6.67
CA GLU A 51 11.24 1.94 -5.79
C GLU A 51 11.18 2.86 -4.58
N SER A 52 11.33 2.32 -3.38
CA SER A 52 11.38 3.12 -2.17
C SER A 52 12.42 2.60 -1.20
N LYS A 53 13.00 3.54 -0.45
CA LYS A 53 13.79 3.28 0.74
C LYS A 53 13.15 4.01 1.89
N ILE A 54 12.79 3.29 2.94
CA ILE A 54 12.13 3.85 4.12
C ILE A 54 12.87 3.44 5.39
N HIS A 55 12.61 4.13 6.50
CA HIS A 55 13.00 3.67 7.82
C HIS A 55 11.82 3.81 8.79
N ILE A 56 11.76 2.91 9.77
CA ILE A 56 10.80 3.03 10.87
C ILE A 56 11.15 4.28 11.68
N THR A 57 10.13 4.97 12.18
CA THR A 57 10.28 6.12 13.07
C THR A 57 9.26 6.03 14.22
N GLU A 58 9.40 6.90 15.21
CA GLU A 58 8.40 7.10 16.26
C GLU A 58 7.48 8.29 15.93
N GLU A 59 7.80 9.08 14.90
CA GLU A 59 7.05 10.28 14.51
C GLU A 59 5.73 9.92 13.80
N LYS A 60 4.63 9.92 14.54
CA LYS A 60 3.25 9.84 14.00
C LYS A 60 2.77 11.19 13.48
N ARG A 61 3.34 11.66 12.36
CA ARG A 61 2.96 12.93 11.73
C ARG A 61 2.33 12.69 10.36
N LEU A 62 1.24 13.40 10.09
CA LEU A 62 0.67 13.47 8.75
C LEU A 62 1.46 14.47 7.92
N PRO A 63 1.78 14.16 6.65
CA PRO A 63 2.23 15.17 5.71
C PRO A 63 1.14 16.24 5.50
N ASN A 64 1.55 17.46 5.17
CA ASN A 64 0.62 18.61 5.09
C ASN A 64 -0.58 18.34 4.19
N ASP A 65 -0.36 17.68 3.05
CA ASP A 65 -1.42 17.34 2.08
C ASP A 65 -2.50 16.42 2.64
N TRP A 66 -2.19 15.66 3.70
CA TRP A 66 -3.11 14.72 4.35
C TRP A 66 -3.91 15.37 5.48
N THR A 67 -3.43 16.47 6.05
CA THR A 67 -4.07 17.13 7.21
C THR A 67 -5.42 17.76 6.88
N SER A 68 -5.68 18.07 5.61
CA SER A 68 -6.98 18.51 5.11
C SER A 68 -8.02 17.39 5.04
N LEU A 69 -7.58 16.13 4.89
CA LEU A 69 -8.47 14.97 4.81
C LEU A 69 -8.65 14.27 6.15
N PHE A 70 -7.60 14.25 6.97
CA PHE A 70 -7.57 13.53 8.23
C PHE A 70 -7.09 14.44 9.35
N PRO A 71 -7.85 14.53 10.46
CA PRO A 71 -7.47 15.38 11.59
C PRO A 71 -6.23 14.86 12.34
N THR A 72 -5.96 13.55 12.30
CA THR A 72 -4.84 12.93 13.01
C THR A 72 -4.23 11.76 12.23
N TRP A 73 -2.97 11.42 12.53
CA TRP A 73 -2.32 10.22 12.00
C TRP A 73 -3.16 8.96 12.26
N ASP A 74 -3.65 8.78 13.50
CA ASP A 74 -4.45 7.59 13.84
C ASP A 74 -5.75 7.52 13.01
N SER A 75 -6.39 8.67 12.73
CA SER A 75 -7.60 8.69 11.88
C SER A 75 -7.32 8.31 10.42
N ALA A 76 -6.19 8.75 9.86
CA ALA A 76 -5.78 8.35 8.51
C ALA A 76 -5.45 6.86 8.46
N ILE A 77 -4.71 6.37 9.44
CA ILE A 77 -4.31 4.96 9.50
C ILE A 77 -5.52 4.06 9.64
N ASN A 78 -6.43 4.34 10.57
CA ASN A 78 -7.66 3.55 10.73
C ASN A 78 -8.45 3.48 9.43
N PHE A 79 -8.63 4.61 8.75
CA PHE A 79 -9.32 4.65 7.45
C PHE A 79 -8.61 3.82 6.37
N LEU A 80 -7.27 3.87 6.31
CA LEU A 80 -6.49 3.17 5.30
C LEU A 80 -6.42 1.66 5.50
N VAL A 81 -6.45 1.21 6.76
CA VAL A 81 -6.26 -0.20 7.11
C VAL A 81 -7.56 -0.98 7.27
N GLU A 82 -8.68 -0.32 7.59
CA GLU A 82 -10.00 -0.94 7.66
C GLU A 82 -10.51 -1.31 6.25
N GLN A 83 -10.12 -2.51 5.78
CA GLN A 83 -10.56 -3.07 4.50
C GLN A 83 -11.15 -4.47 4.73
N ASN A 84 -12.39 -4.67 4.27
CA ASN A 84 -13.09 -5.97 4.35
C ASN A 84 -13.20 -6.68 2.99
N PHE A 85 -12.77 -6.01 1.92
CA PHE A 85 -12.86 -6.54 0.55
C PHE A 85 -11.60 -6.23 -0.24
N ALA A 86 -11.27 -7.13 -1.16
CA ALA A 86 -10.27 -6.93 -2.19
C ALA A 86 -10.83 -7.34 -3.55
N TRP A 87 -10.36 -6.71 -4.62
CA TRP A 87 -10.67 -7.12 -5.98
C TRP A 87 -9.48 -7.88 -6.55
N SER A 88 -9.77 -8.98 -7.24
CA SER A 88 -8.78 -9.75 -7.99
C SER A 88 -9.29 -10.05 -9.38
N GLU A 89 -8.35 -10.24 -10.31
CA GLU A 89 -8.65 -10.78 -11.63
C GLU A 89 -8.72 -12.30 -11.54
N TRP A 90 -9.62 -12.92 -12.29
CA TRP A 90 -9.75 -14.37 -12.32
C TRP A 90 -8.50 -15.01 -12.90
N VAL A 91 -7.96 -16.00 -12.19
CA VAL A 91 -6.74 -16.75 -12.57
C VAL A 91 -6.86 -17.33 -13.99
N ASP A 92 -8.05 -17.79 -14.36
CA ASP A 92 -8.29 -18.50 -15.62
C ASP A 92 -8.90 -17.62 -16.72
N GLN A 93 -9.30 -16.38 -16.40
CA GLN A 93 -9.96 -15.47 -17.34
C GLN A 93 -9.51 -14.03 -17.09
N ALA A 94 -8.41 -13.64 -17.74
CA ALA A 94 -7.73 -12.35 -17.61
C ALA A 94 -8.52 -11.13 -18.15
N ASN A 95 -9.82 -11.05 -17.85
CA ASN A 95 -10.72 -9.91 -18.09
C ASN A 95 -11.94 -9.93 -17.14
N HIS A 96 -12.02 -10.86 -16.18
CA HIS A 96 -13.10 -10.96 -15.21
C HIS A 96 -12.58 -10.64 -13.81
N PHE A 97 -13.37 -9.91 -13.04
CA PHE A 97 -13.04 -9.55 -11.66
C PHE A 97 -13.83 -10.41 -10.68
N SER A 98 -13.23 -10.75 -9.55
CA SER A 98 -13.92 -11.24 -8.37
C SER A 98 -13.68 -10.29 -7.21
N GLN A 99 -14.66 -10.26 -6.31
CA GLN A 99 -14.54 -9.63 -5.01
C GLN A 99 -14.24 -10.71 -3.97
N GLY A 100 -13.04 -10.67 -3.41
CA GLY A 100 -12.67 -11.44 -2.23
C GLY A 100 -13.12 -10.71 -0.97
N GLU A 101 -13.91 -11.35 -0.13
CA GLU A 101 -14.10 -10.95 1.25
C GLU A 101 -12.84 -11.34 2.04
N ILE A 102 -12.24 -10.38 2.74
CA ILE A 102 -11.00 -10.57 3.46
C ILE A 102 -11.21 -10.27 4.94
N HIS A 103 -10.51 -11.01 5.79
CA HIS A 103 -10.39 -10.71 7.19
C HIS A 103 -8.95 -10.37 7.54
N MET A 104 -8.77 -9.16 8.07
CA MET A 104 -7.49 -8.65 8.52
C MET A 104 -7.68 -8.03 9.90
N PRO A 105 -7.47 -8.81 10.96
CA PRO A 105 -7.52 -8.27 12.32
C PRO A 105 -6.28 -7.39 12.54
N ILE A 106 -6.41 -6.11 12.17
CA ILE A 106 -5.33 -5.13 12.33
C ILE A 106 -5.47 -4.47 13.69
N ASP A 107 -4.49 -4.69 14.56
CA ASP A 107 -4.32 -3.85 15.75
C ASP A 107 -3.56 -2.58 15.35
N ALA A 108 -4.28 -1.45 15.31
CA ALA A 108 -3.71 -0.15 14.97
C ALA A 108 -2.51 0.24 15.86
N LYS A 109 -2.38 -0.34 17.06
CA LYS A 109 -1.23 -0.13 17.95
C LYS A 109 0.07 -0.75 17.41
N ASN A 110 -0.03 -1.76 16.56
CA ASN A 110 1.12 -2.44 15.94
C ASN A 110 1.56 -1.78 14.63
N ILE A 111 0.88 -0.71 14.21
CA ILE A 111 1.25 0.05 13.01
C ILE A 111 2.33 1.06 13.37
N GLN A 112 3.47 0.95 12.69
CA GLN A 112 4.63 1.79 12.92
C GLN A 112 4.70 2.86 11.83
N PRO A 113 4.88 4.15 12.17
CA PRO A 113 5.12 5.16 11.15
C PRO A 113 6.47 4.93 10.49
N ALA A 114 6.56 5.26 9.21
CA ALA A 114 7.79 5.17 8.45
C ALA A 114 8.07 6.49 7.75
N LYS A 115 9.35 6.80 7.58
CA LYS A 115 9.80 7.96 6.84
C LYS A 115 10.49 7.51 5.56
N ILE A 116 10.09 8.13 4.46
CA ILE A 116 10.66 7.87 3.14
C ILE A 116 11.98 8.63 3.01
N GLN A 117 13.05 7.89 2.67
CA GLN A 117 14.36 8.44 2.35
C GLN A 117 14.48 8.71 0.85
N THR A 118 14.01 7.77 0.03
CA THR A 118 13.97 7.89 -1.43
C THR A 118 12.70 7.24 -1.95
N LEU A 119 12.08 7.84 -2.97
CA LEU A 119 10.93 7.29 -3.67
C LEU A 119 11.05 7.57 -5.17
N ILE A 120 10.93 6.51 -5.95
CA ILE A 120 10.65 6.54 -7.38
C ILE A 120 9.19 6.07 -7.51
N PRO A 121 8.23 6.99 -7.70
CA PRO A 121 6.82 6.63 -7.80
C PRO A 121 6.48 6.05 -9.17
N PRO A 122 5.38 5.27 -9.29
CA PRO A 122 4.88 4.80 -10.58
C PRO A 122 4.56 5.96 -11.52
N THR A 123 4.97 5.83 -12.80
CA THR A 123 4.66 6.83 -13.85
C THR A 123 3.16 7.03 -14.00
N LEU A 124 2.35 6.02 -13.68
CA LEU A 124 0.89 6.11 -13.64
C LEU A 124 0.37 7.27 -12.78
N LEU A 125 1.05 7.61 -11.67
CA LEU A 125 0.60 8.72 -10.81
C LEU A 125 0.62 10.06 -11.56
N LYS A 126 1.59 10.26 -12.46
CA LYS A 126 1.64 11.44 -13.33
C LYS A 126 0.46 11.49 -14.30
N GLN A 127 0.05 10.34 -14.84
CA GLN A 127 -1.10 10.22 -15.75
C GLN A 127 -2.42 10.55 -15.04
N TRP A 128 -2.47 10.35 -13.72
CA TRP A 128 -3.60 10.73 -12.86
C TRP A 128 -3.53 12.15 -12.31
N ASN A 129 -2.60 12.98 -12.79
CA ASN A 129 -2.36 14.35 -12.34
C ASN A 129 -2.06 14.46 -10.83
N ILE A 130 -1.45 13.43 -10.23
CA ILE A 130 -0.92 13.50 -8.88
C ILE A 130 0.42 14.23 -8.95
N SER A 131 0.58 15.27 -8.13
CA SER A 131 1.80 16.09 -8.14
C SER A 131 2.98 15.29 -7.61
N GLU A 132 4.15 15.46 -8.22
CA GLU A 132 5.40 14.88 -7.71
C GLU A 132 5.79 15.47 -6.35
N ASP A 133 5.30 16.68 -6.03
CA ASP A 133 5.54 17.36 -4.76
C ASP A 133 4.63 16.88 -3.63
N GLN A 134 3.58 16.11 -3.93
CA GLN A 134 2.68 15.59 -2.91
C GLN A 134 3.39 14.59 -2.01
N GLN A 135 3.32 14.81 -0.71
CA GLN A 135 4.06 13.99 0.23
C GLN A 135 3.31 12.68 0.53
N PRO A 136 3.93 11.52 0.25
CA PRO A 136 3.37 10.22 0.60
C PRO A 136 3.31 10.02 2.13
N LEU A 137 2.24 9.37 2.60
CA LEU A 137 2.17 8.80 3.95
C LEU A 137 2.71 7.37 3.90
N ALA A 138 3.67 7.05 4.78
CA ALA A 138 4.25 5.71 4.88
C ALA A 138 4.13 5.14 6.29
N PHE A 139 3.79 3.85 6.37
CA PHE A 139 3.68 3.09 7.61
C PHE A 139 3.92 1.61 7.35
N ILE A 140 4.22 0.86 8.40
CA ILE A 140 4.55 -0.57 8.36
C ILE A 140 3.62 -1.34 9.29
N ILE A 141 3.15 -2.50 8.82
CA ILE A 141 2.43 -3.49 9.61
C ILE A 141 3.30 -4.75 9.62
N SER A 142 3.99 -5.01 10.72
CA SER A 142 5.04 -6.04 10.78
C SER A 142 4.52 -7.48 10.89
N LYS A 143 3.29 -7.66 11.36
CA LYS A 143 2.65 -8.98 11.59
C LYS A 143 1.17 -8.91 11.23
N LEU A 144 0.90 -8.83 9.93
CA LEU A 144 -0.47 -8.83 9.42
C LEU A 144 -0.92 -10.27 9.18
N ASP A 145 -1.93 -10.70 9.93
CA ASP A 145 -2.68 -11.91 9.57
C ASP A 145 -3.66 -11.57 8.45
N PHE A 146 -3.55 -12.27 7.32
CA PHE A 146 -4.39 -12.07 6.14
C PHE A 146 -5.14 -13.36 5.83
N ASN A 147 -6.47 -13.29 5.81
CA ASN A 147 -7.32 -14.44 5.49
C ASN A 147 -8.33 -14.05 4.41
N VAL A 148 -8.46 -14.87 3.37
CA VAL A 148 -9.57 -14.79 2.41
C VAL A 148 -10.72 -15.61 2.99
N LEU A 149 -11.86 -14.96 3.24
CA LEU A 149 -13.04 -15.62 3.81
C LEU A 149 -13.91 -16.25 2.73
N ALA A 150 -14.09 -15.54 1.61
CA ALA A 150 -14.92 -15.96 0.50
C ALA A 150 -14.52 -15.21 -0.77
N GLU A 151 -14.81 -15.78 -1.93
CA GLU A 151 -14.68 -15.10 -3.23
C GLU A 151 -16.01 -15.13 -3.96
N LYS A 152 -16.40 -14.01 -4.56
CA LYS A 152 -17.60 -13.89 -5.38
C LYS A 152 -17.25 -13.30 -6.74
N PRO A 153 -17.73 -13.91 -7.84
CA PRO A 153 -17.80 -13.26 -9.15
C PRO A 153 -18.44 -11.87 -9.07
N LEU A 154 -17.89 -10.89 -9.80
CA LEU A 154 -18.54 -9.61 -10.07
C LEU A 154 -19.25 -9.64 -11.43
#